data_AF-A0A8J4DEP6-F1
#
_entry.id   AF-A0A8J4DEP6-F1
#
_cell.length_a   1.000
_cell.length_b   1.000
_cell.length_c   1.000
_cell.angle_alpha   90.00
_cell.angle_beta   90.00
_cell.angle_gamma   90.00
#
_symmetry.space_group_name_H-M   'P 1'
#
loop_
_entity.id
_entity.type
_entity.pdbx_description
1 polymer ?
#
loop_
_entity_poly.entity_id
_entity_poly.type
_entity_poly.pdbx_seq_one_letter_code
_entity_poly.pdbx_strand_id
1 'polypeptide(L)'
;MPIVIHNYRWRLSLAQGESRYEPIEKRLAAVPKIAVPTITLDAELDPFTPAGNGSSYRDHFTGAYEHRTLHGVGHNVPQEAPEAFARAVSTCTASERPAKAAAAWRALD
;
A
#
# COMPACT_ATOMS: atom_id res chain seq x y z
N MET A 1 -20.40 5.03 20.87
CA MET A 1 -20.63 3.79 20.10
C MET A 1 -21.26 3.96 18.70
N PRO A 2 -22.13 4.94 18.39
CA PRO A 2 -22.77 4.99 17.06
C PRO A 2 -21.78 5.19 15.90
N ILE A 3 -20.69 5.93 16.11
CA ILE A 3 -19.65 6.17 15.08
C ILE A 3 -19.00 4.86 14.61
N VAL A 4 -18.65 3.97 15.53
CA VAL A 4 -18.00 2.68 15.22
C VAL A 4 -18.97 1.79 14.43
N ILE A 5 -20.19 1.62 14.93
CA ILE A 5 -21.23 0.81 14.27
C ILE A 5 -21.54 1.36 12.87
N HIS A 6 -21.66 2.67 12.73
CA HIS A 6 -21.91 3.31 11.44
C HIS A 6 -20.77 3.04 10.44
N ASN A 7 -19.50 3.15 10.87
CA ASN A 7 -18.36 2.89 9.98
C ASN A 7 -18.38 1.46 9.41
N TYR A 8 -18.62 0.45 10.26
CA TYR A 8 -18.72 -0.93 9.80
C TYR A 8 -19.88 -1.13 8.83
N ARG A 9 -21.05 -0.56 9.13
CA ARG A 9 -22.22 -0.62 8.23
C ARG A 9 -21.93 0.05 6.90
N TRP A 10 -21.31 1.22 6.89
CA TRP A 10 -20.95 1.93 5.67
C TRP A 10 -19.92 1.15 4.83
N ARG A 11 -18.84 0.63 5.43
CA ARG A 11 -17.85 -0.21 4.71
C ARG A 11 -18.46 -1.46 4.09
N LEU A 12 -19.52 -1.98 4.68
CA LEU A 12 -20.28 -3.13 4.18
C LEU A 12 -21.44 -2.73 3.25
N SER A 13 -21.54 -1.46 2.86
CA SER A 13 -22.64 -0.92 2.03
C SER A 13 -24.04 -1.08 2.64
N LEU A 14 -24.14 -1.13 3.98
CA LEU A 14 -25.38 -1.26 4.77
C LEU A 14 -25.86 0.08 5.38
N ALA A 15 -25.15 1.16 5.14
CA ALA A 15 -25.51 2.52 5.55
C ALA A 15 -25.00 3.52 4.50
N GLN A 16 -25.67 4.65 4.38
CA GLN A 16 -25.27 5.71 3.45
C GLN A 16 -23.94 6.34 3.89
N GLY A 17 -23.10 6.70 2.93
CA GLY A 17 -21.93 7.53 3.15
C GLY A 17 -22.31 9.00 3.40
N GLU A 18 -21.30 9.84 3.57
CA GLU A 18 -21.51 11.28 3.67
C GLU A 18 -21.55 11.90 2.25
N SER A 19 -22.67 12.55 1.93
CA SER A 19 -22.97 13.16 0.63
C SER A 19 -21.84 14.05 0.09
N ARG A 20 -21.17 14.81 0.97
CA ARG A 20 -20.04 15.68 0.61
C ARG A 20 -18.90 14.92 -0.08
N TYR A 21 -18.70 13.64 0.24
CA TYR A 21 -17.60 12.82 -0.27
C TYR A 21 -17.99 11.90 -1.43
N GLU A 22 -19.26 11.85 -1.84
CA GLU A 22 -19.72 11.03 -2.97
C GLU A 22 -18.88 11.19 -4.26
N PRO A 23 -18.46 12.41 -4.67
CA PRO A 23 -17.62 12.56 -5.86
C PRO A 23 -16.26 11.88 -5.73
N ILE A 24 -15.67 11.91 -4.53
CA ILE A 24 -14.39 11.28 -4.23
C ILE A 24 -14.56 9.75 -4.16
N GLU A 25 -15.61 9.27 -3.49
CA GLU A 25 -15.94 7.85 -3.41
C GLU A 25 -16.14 7.25 -4.81
N LYS A 26 -16.90 7.92 -5.69
CA LYS A 26 -17.08 7.50 -7.09
C LYS A 26 -15.75 7.42 -7.85
N ARG A 27 -14.85 8.38 -7.64
CA ARG A 27 -13.53 8.38 -8.28
C ARG A 27 -12.64 7.25 -7.77
N LEU A 28 -12.65 6.97 -6.47
CA LEU A 28 -11.88 5.87 -5.88
C LEU A 28 -12.45 4.50 -6.28
N ALA A 29 -13.77 4.37 -6.38
CA ALA A 29 -14.45 3.14 -6.81
C ALA A 29 -14.09 2.71 -8.25
N ALA A 30 -13.63 3.65 -9.09
CA ALA A 30 -13.11 3.35 -10.43
C ALA A 30 -11.71 2.69 -10.41
N VAL A 31 -11.11 2.49 -9.23
CA VAL A 31 -9.80 1.86 -9.01
C VAL A 31 -8.71 2.49 -9.90
N PRO A 32 -8.44 3.80 -9.72
CA PRO A 32 -7.47 4.51 -10.55
C PRO A 32 -6.08 3.86 -10.45
N LYS A 33 -5.36 3.85 -11.57
CA LYS A 33 -4.00 3.27 -11.62
C LYS A 33 -3.03 4.09 -10.77
N ILE A 34 -2.09 3.40 -10.13
CA ILE A 34 -1.06 3.95 -9.26
C ILE A 34 0.21 4.11 -10.09
N ALA A 35 0.61 5.36 -10.34
CA ALA A 35 1.77 5.69 -11.19
C ALA A 35 3.03 6.03 -10.40
N VAL A 36 2.92 6.20 -9.08
CA VAL A 36 4.06 6.47 -8.21
C VAL A 36 4.89 5.20 -7.97
N PRO A 37 6.20 5.31 -7.67
CA PRO A 37 7.00 4.16 -7.26
C PRO A 37 6.34 3.40 -6.12
N THR A 38 6.27 2.09 -6.23
CA THR A 38 5.53 1.26 -5.28
C THR A 38 6.28 -0.04 -4.97
N ILE A 39 6.29 -0.41 -3.69
CA ILE A 39 6.69 -1.74 -3.23
C ILE A 39 5.49 -2.36 -2.51
N THR A 40 5.02 -3.52 -2.97
CA THR A 40 4.00 -4.32 -2.28
C THR A 40 4.65 -5.41 -1.45
N LEU A 41 4.16 -5.62 -0.23
CA LEU A 41 4.60 -6.68 0.68
C LEU A 41 3.43 -7.64 0.96
N ASP A 42 3.53 -8.87 0.49
CA ASP A 42 2.57 -9.93 0.86
C ASP A 42 3.16 -10.78 1.98
N ALA A 43 2.42 -10.93 3.08
CA ALA A 43 2.79 -11.80 4.17
C ALA A 43 2.17 -13.19 3.97
N GLU A 44 3.01 -14.23 3.95
CA GLU A 44 2.59 -15.59 3.57
C GLU A 44 1.50 -16.18 4.48
N LEU A 45 1.49 -15.80 5.77
CA LEU A 45 0.57 -16.32 6.77
C LEU A 45 -0.59 -15.34 7.08
N ASP A 46 -0.79 -14.31 6.27
CA ASP A 46 -1.94 -13.41 6.41
C ASP A 46 -3.25 -14.14 6.08
N PRO A 47 -4.19 -14.30 7.05
CA PRO A 47 -5.44 -15.01 6.80
C PRO A 47 -6.45 -14.19 5.98
N PHE A 48 -6.22 -12.89 5.76
CA PHE A 48 -7.14 -11.98 5.09
C PHE A 48 -6.76 -11.69 3.64
N THR A 49 -5.51 -11.91 3.28
CA THR A 49 -5.00 -11.66 1.93
C THR A 49 -4.78 -13.00 1.23
N PRO A 50 -5.32 -13.22 0.03
CA PRO A 50 -5.09 -14.47 -0.69
C PRO A 50 -3.59 -14.71 -0.92
N ALA A 51 -3.12 -15.92 -0.60
CA ALA A 51 -1.74 -16.31 -0.88
C ALA A 51 -1.46 -16.19 -2.39
N GLY A 52 -0.30 -15.63 -2.74
CA GLY A 52 0.07 -15.38 -4.13
C GLY A 52 1.40 -14.67 -4.28
N ASN A 53 1.65 -14.17 -5.49
CA ASN A 53 2.88 -13.46 -5.88
C ASN A 53 2.58 -12.02 -6.36
N GLY A 54 1.48 -11.44 -5.85
CA GLY A 54 1.01 -10.11 -6.25
C GLY A 54 0.48 -9.96 -7.67
N SER A 55 0.37 -11.04 -8.45
CA SER A 55 -0.15 -10.98 -9.84
C SER A 55 -1.60 -10.50 -9.91
N SER A 56 -2.43 -10.81 -8.90
CA SER A 56 -3.85 -10.44 -8.85
C SER A 56 -4.10 -8.93 -8.88
N TYR A 57 -3.13 -8.13 -8.42
CA TYR A 57 -3.24 -6.67 -8.34
C TYR A 57 -2.14 -5.94 -9.14
N ARG A 58 -1.27 -6.68 -9.82
CA ARG A 58 -0.11 -6.12 -10.53
C ARG A 58 -0.50 -5.03 -11.53
N ASP A 59 -1.61 -5.25 -12.24
CA ASP A 59 -2.08 -4.34 -13.29
C ASP A 59 -2.51 -2.97 -12.75
N HIS A 60 -2.72 -2.82 -11.43
CA HIS A 60 -3.04 -1.53 -10.84
C HIS A 60 -1.83 -0.59 -10.74
N PHE A 61 -0.60 -1.11 -10.84
CA PHE A 61 0.63 -0.36 -10.68
C PHE A 61 1.33 -0.13 -12.02
N THR A 62 1.43 1.14 -12.42
CA THR A 62 1.96 1.57 -13.72
C THR A 62 3.32 2.27 -13.62
N GLY A 63 3.74 2.65 -12.43
CA GLY A 63 5.07 3.20 -12.15
C GLY A 63 6.14 2.12 -11.92
N ALA A 64 7.30 2.54 -11.41
CA ALA A 64 8.30 1.61 -10.89
C ALA A 64 7.67 0.72 -9.80
N TYR A 65 7.82 -0.59 -9.94
CA TYR A 65 7.10 -1.55 -9.14
C TYR A 65 8.00 -2.70 -8.71
N GLU A 66 7.94 -3.03 -7.42
CA GLU A 66 8.55 -4.22 -6.85
C GLU A 66 7.52 -4.97 -5.99
N HIS A 67 7.53 -6.28 -6.06
CA HIS A 67 6.72 -7.14 -5.21
C HIS A 67 7.62 -8.03 -4.35
N ARG A 68 7.33 -8.14 -3.05
CA ARG A 68 8.05 -9.01 -2.12
C ARG A 68 7.06 -9.86 -1.34
N THR A 69 7.30 -11.16 -1.30
CA THR A 69 6.62 -12.08 -0.38
C THR A 69 7.49 -12.28 0.86
N LEU A 70 6.89 -12.20 2.04
CA LEU A 70 7.55 -12.41 3.32
C LEU A 70 7.09 -13.76 3.90
N HIS A 71 8.00 -14.73 3.89
CA HIS A 71 7.74 -16.08 4.37
C HIS A 71 7.68 -16.14 5.91
N GLY A 72 6.75 -16.94 6.43
CA GLY A 72 6.57 -17.11 7.88
C GLY A 72 6.06 -15.87 8.63
N VAL A 73 5.58 -14.85 7.92
CA VAL A 73 5.08 -13.59 8.50
C VAL A 73 3.56 -13.54 8.37
N GLY A 74 2.89 -13.15 9.45
CA GLY A 74 1.45 -12.91 9.49
C GLY A 74 1.04 -11.50 9.08
N HIS A 75 -0.22 -11.17 9.35
CA HIS A 75 -0.85 -9.93 8.86
C HIS A 75 -0.15 -8.65 9.34
N ASN A 76 0.46 -8.65 10.53
CA ASN A 76 1.04 -7.43 11.10
C ASN A 76 2.54 -7.31 10.76
N VAL A 77 2.83 -7.18 9.46
CA VAL A 77 4.18 -7.09 8.91
C VAL A 77 5.10 -6.11 9.67
N PRO A 78 4.67 -4.88 10.04
CA PRO A 78 5.53 -3.96 10.80
C PRO A 78 5.99 -4.51 12.15
N GLN A 79 5.19 -5.34 12.80
CA GLN A 79 5.51 -5.94 14.11
C GLN A 79 6.23 -7.29 13.98
N GLU A 80 5.84 -8.10 13.00
CA GLU A 80 6.33 -9.47 12.83
C GLU A 80 7.65 -9.53 12.02
N ALA A 81 7.86 -8.60 11.09
CA ALA A 81 9.07 -8.47 10.29
C ALA A 81 9.54 -7.01 10.19
N PRO A 82 9.84 -6.35 11.32
CA PRO A 82 10.11 -4.91 11.38
C PRO A 82 11.26 -4.47 10.47
N GLU A 83 12.31 -5.28 10.36
CA GLU A 83 13.44 -4.95 9.50
C GLU A 83 13.09 -5.03 8.01
N ALA A 84 12.32 -6.05 7.60
CA ALA A 84 11.91 -6.21 6.21
C ALA A 84 10.99 -5.05 5.79
N PHE A 85 10.08 -4.67 6.68
CA PHE A 85 9.21 -3.51 6.51
C PHE A 85 10.01 -2.20 6.39
N ALA A 86 10.90 -1.91 7.34
CA ALA A 86 11.70 -0.68 7.33
C ALA A 86 12.61 -0.59 6.09
N ARG A 87 13.19 -1.73 5.66
CA ARG A 87 13.95 -1.79 4.40
C ARG A 87 13.08 -1.45 3.20
N ALA A 88 11.85 -1.97 3.09
CA ALA A 88 10.94 -1.65 1.99
C ALA A 88 10.60 -0.16 1.94
N VAL A 89 10.27 0.47 3.08
CA VAL A 89 10.04 1.92 3.16
C VAL A 89 11.27 2.71 2.68
N SER A 90 12.46 2.30 3.12
CA SER A 90 13.71 2.96 2.75
C SER A 90 14.06 2.78 1.26
N THR A 91 13.79 1.60 0.68
CA THR A 91 13.98 1.35 -0.76
C THR A 91 13.01 2.19 -1.59
N CYS A 92 11.72 2.23 -1.21
CA CYS A 92 10.69 2.95 -1.96
C CYS A 92 11.01 4.45 -2.02
N THR A 93 11.35 5.06 -0.87
CA THR A 93 11.73 6.48 -0.79
C THR A 93 13.03 6.78 -1.56
N ALA A 94 13.99 5.84 -1.56
CA ALA A 94 15.20 6.00 -2.36
C ALA A 94 14.91 6.01 -3.88
N SER A 95 13.89 5.27 -4.33
CA SER A 95 13.47 5.20 -5.73
C SER A 95 12.75 6.47 -6.23
N GLU A 96 12.23 7.28 -5.31
CA GLU A 96 11.59 8.57 -5.61
C GLU A 96 12.58 9.72 -5.79
N ARG A 97 13.86 9.53 -5.38
CA ARG A 97 14.86 10.61 -5.51
C ARG A 97 15.21 10.82 -6.99
N PRO A 98 15.04 12.03 -7.54
CA PRO A 98 15.53 12.33 -8.88
C PRO A 98 17.04 12.11 -8.90
N ALA A 99 17.56 11.49 -9.98
CA ALA A 99 18.98 11.14 -10.13
C ALA A 99 19.96 12.29 -9.82
N LYS A 100 19.51 13.54 -10.00
CA LYS A 100 20.27 14.76 -9.67
C LYS A 100 20.45 15.01 -8.17
N ALA A 101 19.48 14.63 -7.33
CA ALA A 101 19.55 14.85 -5.88
C ALA A 101 20.53 13.86 -5.21
N ALA A 102 20.60 12.62 -5.69
CA ALA A 102 21.50 11.61 -5.12
C ALA A 102 23.00 11.95 -5.28
N ALA A 103 23.36 12.72 -6.32
CA ALA A 103 24.73 13.19 -6.54
C ALA A 103 25.15 14.32 -5.60
N ALA A 104 24.20 15.17 -5.16
CA ALA A 104 24.50 16.32 -4.31
C ALA A 104 24.90 15.92 -2.87
N TRP A 105 24.39 14.81 -2.36
CA TRP A 105 24.72 14.32 -1.00
C TRP A 105 26.08 13.62 -0.92
N ARG A 106 26.63 13.14 -2.04
CA ARG A 106 27.95 12.49 -2.08
C ARG A 106 29.12 13.45 -2.29
N ALA A 107 28.83 14.74 -2.48
CA ALA A 107 29.83 15.79 -2.73
C ALA A 107 30.10 16.65 -1.48
N LEU A 108 29.58 16.25 -0.32
CA LEU A 108 29.73 16.95 0.97
C LEU A 108 30.54 16.14 2.01
N ASP A 109 31.14 15.03 1.57
CA ASP A 109 32.15 14.25 2.32
C ASP A 109 33.53 14.44 1.64
#